data_AF-A0A5S3WP28-F1
#
_entry.id   AF-A0A5S3WP28-F1
#
_cell.length_a   1.000
_cell.length_b   1.000
_cell.length_c   1.000
_cell.angle_alpha   90.00
_cell.angle_beta   90.00
_cell.angle_gamma   90.00
#
_symmetry.space_group_name_H-M   'P 1'
#
loop_
_entity.id
_entity.type
_entity.pdbx_description
1 polymer ?
#
loop_
_entity_poly.entity_id
_entity_poly.type
_entity_poly.pdbx_seq_one_letter_code
_entity_poly.pdbx_strand_id
1 'polypeptide(L)'
;MWCLCFKTQFNLECVAMKNTPLPCIMSCSGCCHGGALSDDIAIILQQQGKVERVAVAAIAAGSPQHLKKIKQSGQLIAIDGCALQCIKRCLTACGIDGVIHFDIAKIVRELPDKAKRSTLQTELQVASYVCRELALRLPGGQPPQPESADSNIIALFPCAKG
;
A
#
# COMPACT_ATOMS: atom_id res chain seq x y z
N MET A 1 55.97 15.52 -8.87
CA MET A 1 54.68 16.19 -8.63
C MET A 1 53.61 15.35 -9.30
N TRP A 2 52.89 14.45 -8.60
CA TRP A 2 51.73 14.75 -7.71
C TRP A 2 50.67 15.57 -8.45
N CYS A 3 49.38 15.23 -8.52
CA CYS A 3 48.60 14.27 -7.74
C CYS A 3 47.21 14.04 -8.40
N LEU A 4 46.72 12.81 -8.27
CA LEU A 4 45.33 12.45 -7.94
C LEU A 4 44.20 12.79 -8.94
N CYS A 5 44.01 11.91 -9.92
CA CYS A 5 42.67 11.60 -10.41
C CYS A 5 42.01 10.69 -9.36
N PHE A 6 41.14 11.26 -8.52
CA PHE A 6 40.46 10.55 -7.42
C PHE A 6 39.48 9.53 -8.01
N LYS A 7 39.96 8.29 -8.19
CA LYS A 7 39.09 7.11 -8.25
C LYS A 7 38.45 6.95 -6.88
N THR A 8 37.27 7.51 -6.68
CA THR A 8 36.43 7.08 -5.55
C THR A 8 35.85 5.74 -5.93
N GLN A 9 36.60 4.69 -5.59
CA GLN A 9 36.15 3.32 -5.52
C GLN A 9 35.08 3.28 -4.41
N PHE A 10 33.83 3.61 -4.75
CA PHE A 10 32.71 3.24 -3.91
C PHE A 10 32.58 1.72 -4.05
N ASN A 11 33.13 1.02 -3.05
CA ASN A 11 32.83 -0.38 -2.80
C ASN A 11 31.32 -0.51 -2.65
N LEU A 12 30.65 -0.87 -3.74
CA LEU A 12 29.41 -1.63 -3.70
C LEU A 12 29.78 -3.02 -3.17
N GLU A 13 29.98 -3.11 -1.85
CA GLU A 13 29.70 -4.36 -1.17
C GLU A 13 28.20 -4.58 -1.37
N CYS A 14 27.88 -5.40 -2.36
CA CYS A 14 26.58 -6.01 -2.54
C CYS A 14 26.26 -6.74 -1.23
N VAL A 15 25.65 -6.04 -0.27
CA VAL A 15 24.85 -6.69 0.75
C VAL A 15 23.72 -7.31 -0.04
N ALA A 16 23.87 -8.60 -0.35
CA ALA A 16 22.82 -9.43 -0.91
C ALA A 16 21.66 -9.39 0.09
N MET A 17 20.76 -8.41 -0.09
CA MET A 17 19.50 -8.38 0.61
C MET A 17 18.84 -9.71 0.29
N LYS A 18 18.51 -10.50 1.32
CA LYS A 18 17.61 -11.64 1.16
C LYS A 18 16.43 -11.12 0.34
N ASN A 19 16.23 -11.66 -0.85
CA ASN A 19 15.13 -11.28 -1.74
C ASN A 19 13.82 -11.84 -1.15
N THR A 20 13.44 -11.33 0.02
CA THR A 20 12.21 -11.73 0.69
C THR A 20 11.07 -11.18 -0.15
N PRO A 21 10.17 -12.05 -0.64
CA PRO A 21 9.09 -11.63 -1.49
C PRO A 21 8.22 -10.62 -0.73
N LEU A 22 7.87 -9.52 -1.40
CA LEU A 22 7.02 -8.49 -0.82
C LEU A 22 5.62 -9.06 -0.54
N PRO A 23 4.95 -8.63 0.55
CA PRO A 23 3.57 -8.98 0.81
C PRO A 23 2.66 -8.55 -0.34
N CYS A 24 1.65 -9.35 -0.66
CA CYS A 24 0.65 -8.99 -1.66
C CYS A 24 -0.47 -8.16 -1.01
N ILE A 25 -1.01 -7.19 -1.75
CA ILE A 25 -2.17 -6.40 -1.33
C ILE A 25 -3.29 -6.44 -2.39
N MET A 26 -4.51 -6.61 -1.93
CA MET A 26 -5.74 -6.50 -2.70
C MET A 26 -6.59 -5.37 -2.12
N SER A 27 -6.97 -4.40 -2.94
CA SER A 27 -7.83 -3.27 -2.59
C SER A 27 -9.12 -3.27 -3.41
N CYS A 28 -10.17 -2.69 -2.83
CA CYS A 28 -11.42 -2.43 -3.54
C CYS A 28 -11.19 -1.35 -4.61
N SER A 29 -11.74 -1.52 -5.80
CA SER A 29 -11.43 -0.72 -6.99
C SER A 29 -12.08 0.68 -7.04
N GLY A 30 -12.28 1.36 -5.91
CA GLY A 30 -12.75 2.76 -5.92
C GLY A 30 -14.24 3.02 -6.20
N CYS A 31 -15.10 2.00 -6.28
CA CYS A 31 -16.52 2.17 -6.61
C CYS A 31 -17.38 2.81 -5.49
N CYS A 32 -16.80 3.10 -4.34
CA CYS A 32 -17.41 3.83 -3.24
C CYS A 32 -16.34 4.63 -2.50
N HIS A 33 -16.74 5.56 -1.62
CA HIS A 33 -15.81 6.42 -0.88
C HIS A 33 -14.74 5.62 -0.09
N GLY A 34 -15.17 4.61 0.69
CA GLY A 34 -14.21 3.73 1.37
C GLY A 34 -13.38 2.87 0.41
N GLY A 35 -13.89 2.60 -0.79
CA GLY A 35 -13.14 1.94 -1.86
C GLY A 35 -12.05 2.81 -2.44
N ALA A 36 -12.30 4.11 -2.64
CA ALA A 36 -11.30 5.06 -3.13
C ALA A 36 -10.14 5.16 -2.13
N LEU A 37 -10.46 5.35 -0.85
CA LEU A 37 -9.47 5.32 0.22
C LEU A 37 -8.68 4.01 0.28
N SER A 38 -9.36 2.86 0.10
CA SER A 38 -8.70 1.55 0.09
C SER A 38 -7.67 1.44 -1.04
N ASP A 39 -8.00 1.97 -2.22
CA ASP A 39 -7.10 1.93 -3.38
C ASP A 39 -5.93 2.89 -3.22
N ASP A 40 -6.18 4.10 -2.71
CA ASP A 40 -5.15 5.11 -2.44
C ASP A 40 -4.10 4.57 -1.44
N ILE A 41 -4.54 3.91 -0.36
CA ILE A 41 -3.64 3.25 0.59
C ILE A 41 -2.77 2.20 -0.12
N ALA A 42 -3.36 1.35 -0.96
CA ALA A 42 -2.62 0.31 -1.65
C ALA A 42 -1.62 0.87 -2.70
N ILE A 43 -1.99 1.94 -3.40
CA ILE A 43 -1.12 2.65 -4.34
C ILE A 43 0.08 3.23 -3.60
N ILE A 44 -0.15 3.95 -2.51
CA ILE A 44 0.92 4.60 -1.73
C ILE A 44 1.88 3.53 -1.19
N LEU A 45 1.37 2.43 -0.63
CA LEU A 45 2.21 1.35 -0.14
C LEU A 45 3.02 0.68 -1.25
N GLN A 46 2.45 0.52 -2.44
CA GLN A 46 3.17 -0.04 -3.59
C GLN A 46 4.26 0.91 -4.10
N GLN A 47 3.97 2.21 -4.19
CA GLN A 47 4.96 3.23 -4.56
C GLN A 47 6.11 3.29 -3.55
N GLN A 48 5.83 3.03 -2.27
CA GLN A 48 6.83 2.88 -1.21
C GLN A 48 7.55 1.52 -1.24
N GLY A 49 7.34 0.68 -2.25
CA GLY A 49 8.00 -0.64 -2.36
C GLY A 49 7.68 -1.60 -1.21
N LYS A 50 6.59 -1.39 -0.46
CA LYS A 50 6.24 -2.19 0.73
C LYS A 50 5.38 -3.39 0.41
N VAL A 51 4.66 -3.34 -0.70
CA VAL A 51 3.67 -4.35 -1.10
C VAL A 51 3.66 -4.49 -2.62
N GLU A 52 3.22 -5.64 -3.11
CA GLU A 52 2.86 -5.83 -4.51
C GLU A 52 1.34 -5.93 -4.67
N ARG A 53 0.76 -5.11 -5.53
CA ARG A 53 -0.68 -5.15 -5.79
C ARG A 53 -1.07 -6.39 -6.60
N VAL A 54 -2.22 -6.96 -6.26
CA VAL A 54 -2.86 -8.05 -6.99
C VAL A 54 -4.30 -7.66 -7.30
N ALA A 55 -4.72 -7.83 -8.55
CA ALA A 55 -6.08 -7.51 -8.97
C ALA A 55 -7.08 -8.53 -8.43
N VAL A 56 -8.18 -8.05 -7.84
CA VAL A 56 -9.30 -8.88 -7.38
C VAL A 56 -9.87 -9.73 -8.51
N ALA A 57 -10.02 -9.14 -9.70
CA ALA A 57 -10.53 -9.81 -10.89
C ALA A 57 -9.64 -10.99 -11.32
N ALA A 58 -8.31 -10.87 -11.20
CA ALA A 58 -7.39 -11.95 -11.57
C ALA A 58 -7.53 -13.16 -10.65
N ILE A 59 -7.77 -12.93 -9.35
CA ILE A 59 -8.03 -14.00 -8.38
C ILE A 59 -9.42 -14.61 -8.60
N ALA A 60 -10.44 -13.78 -8.81
CA ALA A 60 -11.79 -14.25 -9.12
C ALA A 60 -11.86 -15.09 -10.39
N ALA A 61 -11.03 -14.76 -11.39
CA ALA A 61 -10.90 -15.53 -12.63
C ALA A 61 -10.03 -16.79 -12.50
N GLY A 62 -9.47 -17.08 -11.32
CA GLY A 62 -8.63 -18.24 -11.08
C GLY A 62 -7.25 -18.19 -11.75
N SER A 63 -6.69 -16.99 -11.95
CA SER A 63 -5.38 -16.83 -12.62
C SER A 63 -4.26 -17.59 -11.89
N PRO A 64 -3.65 -18.63 -12.51
CA PRO A 64 -2.62 -19.44 -11.85
C PRO A 64 -1.37 -18.62 -11.47
N GLN A 65 -1.03 -17.62 -12.29
CA GLN A 65 0.09 -16.72 -12.05
C GLN A 65 -0.12 -15.89 -10.76
N HIS A 66 -1.29 -15.29 -10.58
CA HIS A 66 -1.58 -14.46 -9.42
C HIS A 66 -1.78 -15.31 -8.15
N LEU A 67 -2.37 -16.51 -8.28
CA LEU A 67 -2.48 -17.46 -7.17
C LEU A 67 -1.09 -17.93 -6.69
N LYS A 68 -0.19 -18.24 -7.63
CA LYS A 68 1.20 -18.58 -7.30
C LYS A 68 1.92 -17.42 -6.61
N LYS A 69 1.69 -16.19 -7.09
CA LYS A 69 2.26 -14.97 -6.51
C LYS A 69 1.82 -14.75 -5.05
N ILE A 70 0.52 -14.88 -4.76
CA ILE A 70 -0.01 -14.80 -3.39
C ILE A 70 0.61 -15.88 -2.50
N LYS A 71 0.75 -17.11 -2.98
CA LYS A 71 1.39 -18.19 -2.22
C LYS A 71 2.86 -17.90 -1.91
N GLN A 72 3.55 -17.22 -2.82
CA GLN A 72 4.97 -16.87 -2.68
C GLN A 72 5.19 -15.63 -1.81
N SER A 73 4.22 -14.71 -1.71
CA SER A 73 4.37 -13.45 -0.96
C SER A 73 4.47 -13.62 0.55
N GLY A 74 4.15 -14.80 1.08
CA GLY A 74 4.16 -15.12 2.52
C GLY A 74 3.06 -14.42 3.33
N GLN A 75 2.59 -13.25 2.90
CA GLN A 75 1.52 -12.49 3.50
C GLN A 75 0.62 -11.91 2.41
N LEU A 76 -0.70 -11.98 2.66
CA LEU A 76 -1.72 -11.30 1.88
C LEU A 76 -2.46 -10.28 2.74
N ILE A 77 -2.68 -9.09 2.19
CA ILE A 77 -3.45 -8.00 2.77
C ILE A 77 -4.70 -7.80 1.90
N ALA A 78 -5.85 -7.71 2.52
CA ALA A 78 -7.12 -7.41 1.85
C ALA A 78 -7.76 -6.17 2.49
N ILE A 79 -8.07 -5.16 1.68
CA ILE A 79 -8.74 -3.93 2.12
C ILE A 79 -10.08 -3.80 1.41
N ASP A 80 -11.16 -4.05 2.14
CA ASP A 80 -12.53 -3.89 1.66
C ASP A 80 -13.08 -2.51 2.05
N GLY A 81 -13.51 -1.75 1.05
CA GLY A 81 -14.00 -0.37 1.21
C GLY A 81 -15.46 -0.25 1.66
N CYS A 82 -16.25 -1.32 1.55
CA CYS A 82 -17.67 -1.31 1.86
C CYS A 82 -18.14 -2.62 2.53
N ALA A 83 -19.37 -2.59 3.06
CA ALA A 83 -19.96 -3.71 3.78
C ALA A 83 -20.19 -4.97 2.94
N LEU A 84 -20.08 -4.90 1.60
CA LEU A 84 -20.17 -6.10 0.75
C LEU A 84 -18.99 -7.04 0.96
N GLN A 85 -17.81 -6.52 1.33
CA GLN A 85 -16.59 -7.29 1.54
C GLN A 85 -16.23 -8.20 0.35
N CYS A 86 -16.24 -7.64 -0.86
CA CYS A 86 -16.05 -8.39 -2.10
C CYS A 86 -14.73 -9.17 -2.14
N ILE A 87 -13.65 -8.60 -1.59
CA ILE A 87 -12.34 -9.25 -1.57
C ILE A 87 -12.36 -10.44 -0.63
N LYS A 88 -12.84 -10.26 0.60
CA LYS A 88 -12.96 -11.36 1.56
C LYS A 88 -13.80 -12.52 1.01
N ARG A 89 -14.93 -12.22 0.37
CA ARG A 89 -15.80 -13.23 -0.27
C ARG A 89 -15.07 -13.96 -1.38
N CYS A 90 -14.36 -13.22 -2.25
CA CYS A 90 -13.55 -13.80 -3.33
C CYS A 90 -12.48 -14.75 -2.77
N LEU A 91 -11.71 -14.31 -1.79
CA LEU A 91 -10.66 -15.12 -1.17
C LEU A 91 -11.22 -16.38 -0.51
N THR A 92 -12.35 -16.27 0.18
CA THR A 92 -13.05 -17.41 0.78
C THR A 92 -13.48 -18.42 -0.29
N ALA A 93 -14.06 -17.95 -1.40
CA ALA A 93 -14.49 -18.81 -2.51
C ALA A 93 -13.30 -19.51 -3.21
N CYS A 94 -12.13 -18.87 -3.25
CA CYS A 94 -10.90 -19.45 -3.77
C CYS A 94 -10.15 -20.33 -2.76
N GLY A 95 -10.66 -20.51 -1.54
CA GLY A 95 -10.01 -21.29 -0.49
C GLY A 95 -8.71 -20.68 0.03
N ILE A 96 -8.59 -19.34 0.00
CA ILE A 96 -7.43 -18.60 0.50
C ILE A 96 -7.74 -18.09 1.91
N ASP A 97 -6.92 -18.49 2.88
CA ASP A 97 -7.00 -18.10 4.29
C ASP A 97 -5.73 -17.33 4.74
N GLY A 98 -5.62 -17.01 6.03
CA GLY A 98 -4.42 -16.37 6.60
C GLY A 98 -4.22 -14.90 6.20
N VAL A 99 -5.30 -14.18 5.89
CA VAL A 99 -5.25 -12.82 5.31
C VAL A 99 -5.36 -11.75 6.39
N ILE A 100 -4.53 -10.70 6.31
CA ILE A 100 -4.72 -9.48 7.10
C ILE A 100 -5.85 -8.69 6.42
N HIS A 101 -7.03 -8.68 7.05
CA HIS A 101 -8.22 -8.05 6.48
C HIS A 101 -8.55 -6.74 7.18
N PHE A 102 -8.76 -5.68 6.39
CA PHE A 102 -9.29 -4.40 6.84
C PHE A 102 -10.66 -4.16 6.20
N ASP A 103 -11.69 -3.97 7.03
CA ASP A 103 -13.01 -3.50 6.61
C ASP A 103 -13.13 -2.02 6.95
N ILE A 104 -12.97 -1.16 5.94
CA ILE A 104 -13.02 0.28 6.10
C ILE A 104 -14.39 0.74 6.60
N ALA A 105 -15.48 0.14 6.12
CA ALA A 105 -16.82 0.50 6.56
C ALA A 105 -17.06 0.19 8.04
N LYS A 106 -16.48 -0.91 8.53
CA LYS A 106 -16.47 -1.25 9.96
C LYS A 106 -15.60 -0.28 10.76
N ILE A 107 -14.37 0.00 10.32
CA ILE A 107 -13.45 0.92 11.02
C ILE A 107 -14.10 2.30 11.17
N VAL A 108 -14.65 2.86 10.09
CA VAL A 108 -15.38 4.14 10.13
C VAL A 108 -16.56 4.08 11.11
N ARG A 109 -17.23 2.93 11.25
CA ARG A 109 -18.31 2.75 12.22
C ARG A 109 -17.81 2.68 13.67
N GLU A 110 -16.56 2.34 13.91
CA GLU A 110 -16.01 2.21 15.26
C GLU A 110 -15.24 3.46 15.70
N LEU A 111 -14.99 4.40 14.79
CA LEU A 111 -14.38 5.69 15.14
C LEU A 111 -15.27 6.49 16.12
N PRO A 112 -14.68 7.08 17.19
CA PRO A 112 -15.39 7.96 18.11
C PRO A 112 -15.82 9.25 17.41
N ASP A 113 -16.88 9.95 17.84
CA ASP A 113 -17.27 11.31 17.40
C ASP A 113 -17.51 11.54 15.88
N LYS A 114 -18.04 10.56 15.14
CA LYS A 114 -18.19 10.65 13.67
C LYS A 114 -18.93 11.89 13.18
N ALA A 115 -19.94 12.35 13.92
CA ALA A 115 -20.80 13.47 13.53
C ALA A 115 -20.07 14.83 13.46
N LYS A 116 -18.86 14.93 14.05
CA LYS A 116 -18.11 16.19 14.14
C LYS A 116 -16.97 16.30 13.12
N ARG A 117 -16.71 15.27 12.32
CA ARG A 117 -15.55 15.23 11.41
C ARG A 117 -15.96 15.48 9.97
N SER A 118 -15.07 16.16 9.25
CA SER A 118 -15.14 16.15 7.80
C SER A 118 -14.75 14.78 7.25
N THR A 119 -15.12 14.55 6.00
CA THR A 119 -14.74 13.36 5.24
C THR A 119 -13.23 13.14 5.26
N LEU A 120 -12.45 14.18 4.95
CA LEU A 120 -10.98 14.13 4.93
C LEU A 120 -10.37 13.73 6.28
N GLN A 121 -10.90 14.26 7.39
CA GLN A 121 -10.42 13.89 8.73
C GLN A 121 -10.68 12.41 9.03
N THR A 122 -11.82 11.90 8.59
CA THR A 122 -12.17 10.49 8.74
C THR A 122 -11.22 9.60 7.93
N GLU A 123 -10.99 9.95 6.66
CA GLU A 123 -10.07 9.22 5.79
C GLU A 123 -8.64 9.20 6.32
N LEU A 124 -8.13 10.35 6.79
CA LEU A 124 -6.79 10.44 7.37
C LEU A 124 -6.65 9.55 8.61
N GLN A 125 -7.68 9.50 9.47
CA GLN A 125 -7.68 8.64 10.66
C GLN A 125 -7.68 7.16 10.28
N VAL A 126 -8.50 6.78 9.31
CA VAL A 126 -8.56 5.40 8.80
C VAL A 126 -7.22 5.00 8.17
N ALA A 127 -6.66 5.83 7.28
CA ALA A 127 -5.37 5.57 6.66
C ALA A 127 -4.26 5.44 7.71
N SER A 128 -4.22 6.34 8.70
CA SER A 128 -3.25 6.29 9.80
C SER A 128 -3.38 4.99 10.61
N TYR A 129 -4.61 4.57 10.89
CA TYR A 129 -4.89 3.31 11.57
C TYR A 129 -4.38 2.10 10.75
N VAL A 130 -4.76 2.02 9.47
CA VAL A 130 -4.36 0.91 8.58
C VAL A 130 -2.84 0.85 8.45
N CYS A 131 -2.18 1.98 8.21
CA CYS A 131 -0.72 2.04 8.10
C CYS A 131 -0.01 1.62 9.39
N ARG A 132 -0.51 2.04 10.56
CA ARG A 132 0.02 1.62 11.86
C ARG A 132 -0.13 0.12 12.08
N GLU A 133 -1.32 -0.40 11.79
CA GLU A 133 -1.62 -1.83 11.93
C GLU A 133 -0.78 -2.70 10.97
N LEU A 134 -0.51 -2.21 9.76
CA LEU A 134 0.38 -2.88 8.82
C LEU A 134 1.83 -2.82 9.27
N ALA A 135 2.31 -1.69 9.80
CA ALA A 135 3.67 -1.55 10.31
C ALA A 135 3.99 -2.53 11.45
N LEU A 136 2.99 -2.91 12.25
CA LEU A 136 3.14 -3.91 13.33
C LEU A 136 3.20 -5.36 12.83
N ARG A 137 2.66 -5.64 11.64
CA ARG A 137 2.50 -7.00 11.12
C ARG A 137 3.46 -7.33 9.98
N LEU A 138 3.90 -6.34 9.23
CA LEU A 138 4.77 -6.54 8.08
C LEU A 138 6.25 -6.47 8.51
N PRO A 139 7.10 -7.37 8.00
CA PRO A 139 8.54 -7.22 8.17
C PRO A 139 8.97 -5.89 7.55
N GLY A 140 9.87 -5.17 8.22
CA GLY A 140 10.32 -3.85 7.81
C GLY A 140 10.97 -3.85 6.43
N GLY A 141 10.16 -3.69 5.39
CA GLY A 141 10.60 -3.34 4.05
C GLY A 141 11.08 -1.90 4.08
N GLN A 142 12.39 -1.71 3.97
CA GLN A 142 12.97 -0.40 3.87
C GLN A 142 12.40 0.29 2.62
N PRO A 143 11.89 1.54 2.72
CA PRO A 143 11.37 2.21 1.55
C PRO A 143 12.47 2.34 0.49
N PRO A 144 12.17 2.15 -0.80
CA PRO A 144 13.08 2.58 -1.85
C PRO A 144 13.34 4.07 -1.63
N GLN A 145 14.61 4.44 -1.56
CA GLN A 145 14.99 5.84 -1.45
C GLN A 145 14.45 6.56 -2.68
N PRO A 146 13.85 7.75 -2.52
CA PRO A 146 13.38 8.51 -3.66
C PRO A 146 14.57 8.82 -4.57
N GLU A 147 14.62 8.17 -5.74
CA GLU A 147 15.41 8.66 -6.85
C GLU A 147 14.87 10.05 -7.22
N SER A 148 15.80 10.98 -7.36
CA SER A 148 15.61 12.42 -7.54
C SER A 148 14.30 12.82 -8.21
N ALA A 149 13.39 13.41 -7.42
CA ALA A 149 12.29 14.16 -7.98
C ALA A 149 12.87 15.37 -8.71
N ASP A 150 12.90 15.33 -10.04
CA ASP A 150 13.05 16.52 -10.86
C ASP A 150 11.90 17.46 -10.51
N SER A 151 12.25 18.50 -9.75
CA SER A 151 11.34 19.50 -9.23
C SER A 151 10.84 20.40 -10.35
N ASN A 152 9.75 19.98 -11.00
CA ASN A 152 8.86 20.84 -11.78
C ASN A 152 7.44 20.76 -11.19
N ILE A 153 7.30 21.20 -9.94
CA ILE A 153 5.97 21.47 -9.36
C ILE A 153 5.57 22.88 -9.80
N ILE A 154 4.55 22.97 -10.65
CA ILE A 154 3.83 24.22 -10.90
C ILE A 154 2.93 24.45 -9.69
N ALA A 155 3.27 25.41 -8.84
CA ALA A 155 2.40 25.83 -7.75
C ALA A 155 1.15 26.50 -8.33
N LEU A 156 -0.02 25.87 -8.14
CA LEU A 156 -1.32 26.31 -8.68
C LEU A 156 -2.04 27.34 -7.80
N PHE A 157 -1.36 27.93 -6.82
CA PHE A 157 -1.90 28.97 -5.95
C PHE A 157 -0.96 30.17 -5.86
N PRO A 158 -1.08 31.16 -6.75
CA PRO A 158 -0.53 32.48 -6.45
C PRO A 158 -1.44 33.10 -5.38
N CYS A 159 -0.93 33.20 -4.15
CA CYS A 159 -1.52 34.07 -3.14
C CYS A 159 -1.66 35.48 -3.74
N ALA A 160 -2.91 35.95 -3.83
CA ALA A 160 -3.23 37.35 -4.05
C ALA A 160 -2.46 38.23 -3.05
N LYS A 161 -1.74 39.22 -3.57
CA LYS A 161 -1.32 40.38 -2.78
C LYS A 161 -2.08 41.57 -3.32
N GLY A 162 -2.81 42.24 -2.42
CA GLY A 162 -3.51 43.49 -2.67
C GLY A 162 -2.59 44.70 -2.79
#